data_AF-A0AAP0AX75-F1
#
_entry.id   AF-A0AAP0AX75-F1
#
_cell.length_a   1.000
_cell.length_b   1.000
_cell.length_c   1.000
_cell.angle_alpha   90.00
_cell.angle_beta   90.00
_cell.angle_gamma   90.00
#
_symmetry.space_group_name_H-M   'P 1'
#
loop_
_entity.id
_entity.type
_entity.pdbx_description
1 polymer ?
#
loop_
_entity_poly.entity_id
_entity_poly.type
_entity_poly.pdbx_seq_one_letter_code
_entity_poly.pdbx_strand_id
1 'polypeptide(L)'
;MEDLLSTGYIGDCHVDAYAKILEIRREKDESLCRPYLYVSANLWIRVLQKSMSKMMDYNFNKWDLTLAKNVPTQINSYDCGVYVIKYMEHILKPGVTNWNDCEDWAEKMPLFRAEIAYEIFKTFTVDDDV
;
A
#
# COMPACT_ATOMS: atom_id res chain seq x y z
N MET A 1 12.25 11.08 -6.51
CA MET A 1 12.46 9.67 -6.91
C MET A 1 13.88 9.22 -6.61
N GLU A 2 14.90 10.06 -6.86
CA GLU A 2 16.26 9.90 -6.29
C GLU A 2 16.25 9.77 -4.75
N ASP A 3 15.29 10.41 -4.08
CA ASP A 3 15.08 10.32 -2.63
C ASP A 3 14.89 8.89 -2.11
N LEU A 4 14.31 7.98 -2.90
CA LEU A 4 14.05 6.61 -2.46
C LEU A 4 15.35 5.81 -2.29
N LEU A 5 16.34 6.08 -3.16
CA LEU A 5 17.66 5.46 -3.10
C LEU A 5 18.61 6.20 -2.14
N SER A 6 18.44 7.50 -1.95
CA SER A 6 19.33 8.32 -1.12
C SER A 6 18.93 8.36 0.36
N THR A 7 17.63 8.31 0.68
CA THR A 7 17.13 8.39 2.06
C THR A 7 16.76 7.03 2.65
N GLY A 8 16.55 6.02 1.80
CA GLY A 8 16.04 4.69 2.21
C GLY A 8 14.64 4.73 2.81
N TYR A 9 13.92 5.86 2.69
CA TYR A 9 12.63 6.11 3.31
C TYR A 9 11.48 5.96 2.31
N ILE A 10 10.48 5.17 2.69
CA ILE A 10 9.23 5.02 1.92
C ILE A 10 8.18 5.98 2.49
N GLY A 11 8.10 7.17 1.93
CA GLY A 11 7.04 8.15 2.23
C GLY A 11 5.72 7.92 1.51
N ASP A 12 4.69 8.70 1.85
CA ASP A 12 3.31 8.58 1.34
C ASP A 12 3.21 8.50 -0.19
N CYS A 13 4.00 9.30 -0.92
CA CYS A 13 3.98 9.28 -2.38
C CYS A 13 4.41 7.92 -2.96
N HIS A 14 5.32 7.22 -2.30
CA HIS A 14 5.75 5.88 -2.70
C HIS A 14 4.70 4.83 -2.35
N VAL A 15 4.02 4.97 -1.22
CA VAL A 15 2.88 4.10 -0.85
C VAL A 15 1.75 4.26 -1.87
N ASP A 16 1.44 5.49 -2.27
CA ASP A 16 0.41 5.78 -3.28
C ASP A 16 0.78 5.23 -4.65
N ALA A 17 2.05 5.39 -5.06
CA ALA A 17 2.56 4.79 -6.29
C ALA A 17 2.45 3.25 -6.25
N TYR A 18 2.82 2.62 -5.14
CA TYR A 18 2.72 1.16 -5.01
C TYR A 18 1.27 0.67 -4.99
N ALA A 19 0.36 1.40 -4.34
CA ALA A 19 -1.07 1.10 -4.39
C ALA A 19 -1.61 1.14 -5.83
N LYS A 20 -1.09 2.02 -6.69
CA LYS A 20 -1.44 2.03 -8.12
C LYS A 20 -0.88 0.82 -8.87
N ILE A 21 0.32 0.35 -8.52
CA ILE A 21 0.88 -0.90 -9.08
C ILE A 21 -0.02 -2.09 -8.75
N LEU A 22 -0.49 -2.19 -7.51
CA LEU A 22 -1.41 -3.26 -7.08
C LEU A 22 -2.74 -3.22 -7.84
N GLU A 23 -3.23 -2.03 -8.16
CA GLU A 23 -4.44 -1.86 -8.97
C GLU A 23 -4.21 -2.32 -10.42
N ILE A 24 -3.09 -1.94 -11.03
CA ILE A 24 -2.70 -2.41 -12.38
C ILE A 24 -2.58 -3.94 -12.41
N ARG A 25 -2.03 -4.55 -11.35
CA ARG A 25 -1.94 -6.02 -11.24
C ARG A 25 -3.33 -6.66 -11.19
N ARG A 26 -4.25 -6.11 -10.41
CA ARG A 26 -5.65 -6.56 -10.32
C ARG A 26 -6.38 -6.43 -11.66
N GLU A 27 -6.18 -5.33 -12.39
CA GLU A 27 -6.80 -5.11 -13.70
C GLU A 27 -6.32 -6.12 -14.75
N LYS A 28 -5.07 -6.61 -14.63
CA LYS A 28 -4.53 -7.65 -15.51
C LYS A 28 -5.08 -9.04 -15.18
N ASP A 29 -5.25 -9.32 -13.90
CA ASP A 29 -5.79 -10.60 -13.42
C ASP A 29 -6.48 -10.40 -12.06
N GLU A 30 -7.81 -10.45 -12.08
CA GLU A 30 -8.67 -10.25 -10.91
C GLU A 30 -8.46 -11.35 -9.84
N SER A 31 -7.87 -12.49 -10.21
CA SER A 31 -7.55 -13.56 -9.27
C SER A 31 -6.31 -13.27 -8.42
N LEU A 32 -5.47 -12.29 -8.81
CA LEU A 32 -4.24 -11.96 -8.08
C LEU A 32 -4.49 -11.10 -6.83
N CYS A 33 -5.55 -10.29 -6.84
CA CYS A 33 -5.83 -9.32 -5.79
C CYS A 33 -7.33 -9.18 -5.56
N ARG A 34 -7.75 -9.26 -4.30
CA ARG A 34 -9.12 -8.92 -3.89
C ARG A 34 -9.47 -7.48 -4.26
N PRO A 35 -10.73 -7.16 -4.57
CA PRO A 35 -11.18 -5.79 -4.73
C PRO A 35 -10.89 -4.97 -3.46
N TYR A 36 -10.36 -3.76 -3.64
CA TYR A 36 -10.02 -2.88 -2.52
C TYR A 36 -10.15 -1.41 -2.90
N LEU A 37 -10.39 -0.61 -1.87
CA LEU A 37 -10.28 0.85 -1.92
C LEU A 37 -9.13 1.26 -1.00
N TYR A 38 -7.99 1.60 -1.59
CA TYR A 38 -6.91 2.25 -0.86
C TYR A 38 -7.14 3.75 -0.87
N VAL A 39 -7.11 4.37 0.31
CA VAL A 39 -7.23 5.82 0.43
C VAL A 39 -6.10 6.31 1.31
N SER A 40 -5.12 6.96 0.69
CA SER A 40 -4.04 7.62 1.42
C SER A 40 -4.57 8.80 2.20
N ALA A 41 -3.89 9.20 3.28
CA ALA A 41 -4.29 10.39 4.04
C ALA A 41 -4.33 11.64 3.14
N ASN A 42 -3.40 11.76 2.19
CA ASN A 42 -3.36 12.83 1.22
C ASN A 42 -4.53 12.76 0.22
N LEU A 43 -4.91 11.56 -0.22
CA LEU A 43 -6.09 11.35 -1.05
C LEU A 43 -7.37 11.70 -0.28
N TRP A 44 -7.48 11.28 0.99
CA TRP A 44 -8.59 11.63 1.88
C TRP A 44 -8.75 13.14 2.00
N ILE A 45 -7.68 13.88 2.28
CA ILE A 45 -7.74 15.35 2.38
C ILE A 45 -8.24 15.97 1.07
N ARG A 46 -7.73 15.52 -0.09
CA ARG A 46 -8.12 16.04 -1.41
C ARG A 46 -9.58 15.70 -1.78
N VAL A 47 -10.03 14.50 -1.45
CA VAL A 47 -11.41 14.04 -1.70
C VAL A 47 -12.39 14.76 -0.76
N LEU A 48 -12.05 14.92 0.52
CA LEU A 48 -12.84 15.71 1.46
C LEU A 48 -12.99 17.16 0.98
N GLN A 49 -11.92 17.77 0.46
CA GLN A 49 -11.95 19.13 -0.08
C GLN A 49 -12.81 19.26 -1.35
N LYS A 50 -12.83 18.25 -2.23
CA LYS A 50 -13.57 18.32 -3.52
C LYS A 50 -15.00 17.76 -3.47
N SER A 51 -15.33 16.92 -2.51
CA SER A 51 -16.48 16.01 -2.63
C SER A 51 -17.38 15.91 -1.39
N MET A 52 -17.23 16.82 -0.42
CA MET A 52 -18.11 16.88 0.77
C MET A 52 -19.61 16.84 0.44
N SER A 53 -20.06 17.31 -0.73
CA SER A 53 -21.47 17.26 -1.12
C SER A 53 -21.95 15.90 -1.66
N LYS A 54 -21.07 15.06 -2.21
CA LYS A 54 -21.45 13.75 -2.81
C LYS A 54 -21.19 12.56 -1.89
N MET A 55 -20.34 12.74 -0.87
CA MET A 55 -19.96 11.68 0.05
C MET A 55 -20.95 11.52 1.23
N MET A 56 -21.82 12.51 1.45
CA MET A 56 -22.79 12.53 2.56
C MET A 56 -23.88 11.46 2.46
N ASP A 57 -24.11 10.89 1.27
CA ASP A 57 -25.06 9.79 1.07
C ASP A 57 -24.47 8.42 1.43
N TYR A 58 -23.15 8.32 1.66
CA TYR A 58 -22.53 7.09 2.11
C TYR A 58 -22.71 6.92 3.63
N ASN A 59 -23.49 5.92 4.01
CA ASN A 59 -23.64 5.55 5.42
C ASN A 59 -22.49 4.62 5.86
N PHE A 60 -21.39 5.23 6.31
CA PHE A 60 -20.22 4.51 6.84
C PHE A 60 -20.53 3.64 8.06
N ASN A 61 -21.62 3.91 8.79
CA ASN A 61 -22.01 3.09 9.96
C ASN A 61 -22.45 1.66 9.56
N LYS A 62 -22.65 1.40 8.27
CA LYS A 62 -22.95 0.06 7.75
C LYS A 62 -21.70 -0.73 7.34
N TRP A 63 -20.51 -0.15 7.45
CA TRP A 63 -19.28 -0.83 7.06
C TRP A 63 -18.80 -1.71 8.20
N ASP A 64 -18.59 -2.98 7.91
CA ASP A 64 -18.02 -3.92 8.88
C ASP A 64 -16.58 -3.54 9.16
N LEU A 65 -16.34 -3.04 10.37
CA LEU A 65 -15.00 -2.72 10.86
C LEU A 65 -14.41 -3.94 11.55
N THR A 66 -13.37 -4.51 10.96
CA THR A 66 -12.61 -5.59 11.58
C THR A 66 -11.25 -5.08 12.03
N LEU A 67 -10.94 -5.24 13.31
CA LEU A 67 -9.61 -4.99 13.84
C LEU A 67 -8.78 -6.27 13.70
N ALA A 68 -7.70 -6.20 12.92
CA ALA A 68 -6.73 -7.30 12.85
C ALA A 68 -5.92 -7.39 14.15
N LYS A 69 -5.77 -8.60 14.68
CA LYS A 69 -4.95 -8.89 15.87
C LYS A 69 -3.68 -9.62 15.46
N ASN A 70 -2.64 -9.52 16.29
CA ASN A 70 -1.34 -10.16 16.07
C ASN A 70 -0.69 -9.79 14.72
N VAL A 71 -0.93 -8.55 14.28
CA VAL A 71 -0.29 -8.01 13.09
C VAL A 71 1.17 -7.69 13.44
N PRO A 72 2.15 -8.05 12.58
CA PRO A 72 3.55 -7.70 12.80
C PRO A 72 3.70 -6.19 13.00
N THR A 73 4.41 -5.75 14.03
CA THR A 73 4.63 -4.31 14.28
C THR A 73 6.06 -3.91 13.94
N GLN A 74 6.23 -2.69 13.43
CA GLN A 74 7.57 -2.13 13.22
C GLN A 74 8.32 -1.93 14.54
N ILE A 75 9.64 -2.09 14.51
CA ILE A 75 10.53 -1.90 15.66
C ILE A 75 11.39 -0.62 15.55
N ASN A 76 11.31 0.09 14.43
CA ASN A 76 12.06 1.32 14.17
C ASN A 76 11.11 2.44 13.70
N SER A 77 11.62 3.66 13.53
CA SER A 77 10.82 4.85 13.22
C SER A 77 10.65 5.14 11.72
N TYR A 78 11.24 4.34 10.83
CA TYR A 78 11.39 4.69 9.40
C TYR A 78 10.82 3.64 8.43
N ASP A 79 10.44 2.45 8.92
CA ASP A 79 9.85 1.38 8.09
C ASP A 79 8.33 1.43 7.99
N CYS A 80 7.66 2.45 8.56
CA CYS A 80 6.20 2.55 8.55
C CYS A 80 5.59 2.42 7.14
N GLY A 81 6.16 3.09 6.14
CA GLY A 81 5.69 2.99 4.76
C GLY A 81 5.88 1.60 4.15
N VAL A 82 6.98 0.91 4.50
CA VAL A 82 7.23 -0.48 4.06
C VAL A 82 6.17 -1.40 4.67
N TYR A 83 5.92 -1.30 5.98
CA TYR A 83 4.90 -2.10 6.67
C TYR A 83 3.51 -1.88 6.08
N VAL A 84 3.11 -0.63 5.81
CA VAL A 84 1.82 -0.33 5.16
C VAL A 84 1.70 -1.03 3.81
N ILE A 85 2.75 -0.99 2.98
CA ILE A 85 2.76 -1.69 1.69
C ILE A 85 2.64 -3.21 1.89
N LYS A 86 3.41 -3.80 2.80
CA LYS A 86 3.36 -5.25 3.06
C LYS A 86 2.01 -5.68 3.64
N TYR A 87 1.35 -4.86 4.48
CA TYR A 87 -0.01 -5.11 4.93
C TYR A 87 -0.99 -5.12 3.76
N MET A 88 -0.91 -4.14 2.86
CA MET A 88 -1.76 -4.11 1.66
C MET A 88 -1.55 -5.38 0.83
N GLU A 89 -0.31 -5.72 0.49
CA GLU A 89 -0.03 -6.95 -0.27
C GLU A 89 -0.60 -8.20 0.42
N HIS A 90 -0.45 -8.31 1.73
CA HIS A 90 -0.89 -9.48 2.48
C HIS A 90 -2.43 -9.57 2.58
N ILE A 91 -3.12 -8.46 2.82
CA ILE A 91 -4.59 -8.40 2.92
C ILE A 91 -5.25 -8.67 1.56
N LEU A 92 -4.63 -8.18 0.49
CA LEU A 92 -5.18 -8.26 -0.86
C LEU A 92 -5.00 -9.62 -1.51
N LYS A 93 -4.11 -10.48 -0.99
CA LYS A 93 -4.00 -11.87 -1.46
C LYS A 93 -5.36 -12.60 -1.31
N PRO A 94 -5.73 -13.45 -2.29
CA PRO A 94 -6.90 -14.32 -2.16
C PRO A 94 -6.76 -15.26 -0.94
N GLY A 95 -7.88 -15.64 -0.31
CA GLY A 95 -7.88 -16.55 0.83
C GLY A 95 -7.78 -15.88 2.21
N VAL A 96 -7.92 -16.65 3.29
CA VAL A 96 -7.96 -16.09 4.64
C VAL A 96 -6.59 -15.51 5.02
N THR A 97 -6.57 -14.25 5.45
CA THR A 97 -5.35 -13.56 5.88
C THR A 97 -4.81 -14.19 7.17
N ASN A 98 -3.57 -14.67 7.13
CA ASN A 98 -2.88 -15.29 8.27
C ASN A 98 -1.60 -14.52 8.61
N TRP A 99 -1.64 -13.78 9.72
CA TRP A 99 -0.55 -12.92 10.14
C TRP A 99 0.64 -13.67 10.75
N ASN A 100 0.49 -14.94 11.13
CA ASN A 100 1.58 -15.75 11.67
C ASN A 100 2.67 -16.02 10.62
N ASP A 101 2.34 -15.94 9.33
CA ASP A 101 3.31 -16.13 8.24
C ASP A 101 4.24 -14.91 8.06
N CYS A 102 4.12 -13.90 8.92
CA CYS A 102 4.77 -12.60 8.78
C CYS A 102 5.73 -12.26 9.95
N GLU A 103 6.06 -13.23 10.81
CA GLU A 103 6.89 -13.03 12.00
C GLU A 103 8.31 -12.51 11.69
N ASP A 104 8.83 -12.78 10.50
CA ASP A 104 10.20 -12.40 10.08
C ASP A 104 10.29 -11.09 9.28
N TRP A 105 9.22 -10.30 9.24
CA TRP A 105 9.18 -9.07 8.44
C TRP A 105 10.28 -8.08 8.82
N ALA A 106 10.54 -7.90 10.11
CA ALA A 106 11.54 -6.94 10.59
C ALA A 106 12.94 -7.23 10.00
N GLU A 107 13.30 -8.50 9.88
CA GLU A 107 14.59 -8.94 9.31
C GLU A 107 14.66 -8.76 7.79
N LYS A 108 13.51 -8.81 7.12
CA LYS A 108 13.38 -8.68 5.66
C LYS A 108 13.20 -7.24 5.18
N MET A 109 13.09 -6.25 6.06
CA MET A 109 12.84 -4.85 5.69
C MET A 109 13.84 -4.28 4.65
N PRO A 110 15.16 -4.57 4.71
CA PRO A 110 16.08 -4.13 3.65
C PRO A 110 15.72 -4.70 2.27
N LEU A 111 15.35 -5.98 2.20
CA LEU A 111 14.93 -6.63 0.96
C LEU A 111 13.61 -6.04 0.46
N PHE A 112 12.61 -5.89 1.32
CA PHE A 112 11.32 -5.31 0.94
C PHE A 112 11.46 -3.89 0.40
N ARG A 113 12.33 -3.07 0.99
CA ARG A 113 12.64 -1.74 0.45
C ARG A 113 13.17 -1.81 -0.98
N ALA A 114 14.14 -2.68 -1.22
CA ALA A 114 14.73 -2.85 -2.54
C ALA A 114 13.69 -3.33 -3.58
N GLU A 115 12.84 -4.29 -3.21
CA GLU A 115 11.76 -4.80 -4.07
C GLU A 115 10.73 -3.71 -4.40
N ILE A 116 10.28 -2.96 -3.39
CA ILE A 116 9.32 -1.86 -3.58
C ILE A 116 9.92 -0.79 -4.49
N ALA A 117 11.16 -0.39 -4.24
CA ALA A 117 11.84 0.59 -5.08
C ALA A 117 11.95 0.10 -6.52
N TYR A 118 12.42 -1.13 -6.72
CA TYR A 118 12.54 -1.74 -8.04
C TYR A 118 11.21 -1.74 -8.80
N GLU A 119 10.12 -2.15 -8.15
CA GLU A 119 8.80 -2.21 -8.81
C GLU A 119 8.26 -0.81 -9.16
N ILE A 120 8.49 0.19 -8.31
CA ILE A 120 8.13 1.59 -8.59
C ILE A 120 8.92 2.09 -9.81
N PHE A 121 10.23 1.90 -9.82
CA PHE A 121 11.08 2.31 -10.95
C PHE A 121 10.63 1.62 -12.24
N LYS A 122 10.58 0.28 -12.23
CA LYS A 122 10.16 -0.52 -13.39
C LYS A 122 8.80 -0.12 -13.95
N THR A 123 7.87 0.33 -13.11
CA THR A 123 6.51 0.69 -13.57
C THR A 123 6.43 2.13 -14.09
N PHE A 124 7.16 3.06 -13.48
CA PHE A 124 6.95 4.50 -13.72
C PHE A 124 8.13 5.23 -14.38
N THR A 125 9.24 4.56 -14.69
CA THR A 125 10.41 5.17 -15.36
C THR A 125 10.73 4.56 -16.73
N VAL A 126 9.79 3.89 -17.39
CA VAL A 126 10.00 3.25 -18.71
C VAL A 126 9.45 4.10 -19.87
N ASP A 127 9.07 5.36 -19.64
CA ASP A 127 8.50 6.25 -20.67
C ASP A 127 9.50 7.30 -21.23
N ASP A 128 10.81 7.12 -21.06
CA ASP A 128 11.84 8.06 -21.59
C ASP A 128 12.60 7.57 -22.84
N ASP A 129 12.17 6.49 -23.50
CA ASP A 129 12.75 6.01 -24.77
C ASP A 129 11.71 6.00 -25.92
N VAL A 130 11.37 7.19 -26.45
CA VAL A 130 10.94 7.40 -27.86
C VAL A 130 11.49 8.71 -28.39
#